data_AF-A0A5C3QYH2-F1
#
_entry.id   AF-A0A5C3QYH2-F1
#
_cell.length_a   1.000
_cell.length_b   1.000
_cell.length_c   1.000
_cell.angle_alpha   90.00
_cell.angle_beta   90.00
_cell.angle_gamma   90.00
#
_symmetry.space_group_name_H-M   'P 1'
#
loop_
_entity.id
_entity.type
_entity.pdbx_description
1 polymer ?
#
loop_
_entity_poly.entity_id
_entity_poly.type
_entity_poly.pdbx_seq_one_letter_code
_entity_poly.pdbx_strand_id
1 'polypeptide(L)'
;MHSYLEFDVQDKDEIITTFRVGDFASILPEHTPPEIRLVGHEWWLGQILDIRSSDLEEHPWIKVQWMYSGDDIKGIWPKFDPYFCQLYERASSTHQDYVSPSCFSDLVIVKQYDESSIAQELISDQDFFCRHHLNEKKLLLTLRRNDLPTAIKYDSNTCICTRPYDPLDTSSYMHFCPRPSCRKAYHESCLVSSNSYLPETSSYRKLLLLSSPHDDDKEYDPIPRPTKRRKTQDTASTSGKIVARDVDFDAAIKKLDDELVDIAVSPAVKGRKLNLGYINGNIEQVCKAREMVYEMLQDQREKDDWRGELDMGLARKGKAAMEKVKKARKKGLGKKKYMFCCPGCGSAI
;
A
#
# COMPACT_ATOMS: atom_id res chain seq x y z
N MET A 1 36.91 24.05 3.12
CA MET A 1 35.81 23.12 3.49
C MET A 1 35.70 22.10 2.40
N HIS A 2 36.02 20.85 2.74
CA HIS A 2 36.05 19.74 1.79
C HIS A 2 34.74 18.96 1.88
N SER A 3 34.19 18.55 0.73
CA SER A 3 33.05 17.65 0.66
C SER A 3 33.56 16.22 0.48
N TYR A 4 32.94 15.29 1.20
CA TYR A 4 33.24 13.86 1.14
C TYR A 4 32.01 13.11 0.66
N LEU A 5 32.21 11.89 0.14
CA LEU A 5 31.12 11.03 -0.32
C LEU A 5 30.67 10.03 0.74
N GLU A 6 31.56 9.69 1.67
CA GLU A 6 31.34 8.70 2.71
C GLU A 6 32.16 8.99 3.96
N PHE A 7 31.77 8.39 5.09
CA PHE A 7 32.51 8.37 6.35
C PHE A 7 32.28 7.04 7.08
N ASP A 8 33.21 6.68 7.95
CA ASP A 8 33.16 5.44 8.72
C ASP A 8 32.86 5.71 10.20
N VAL A 9 32.04 4.86 10.80
CA VAL A 9 31.82 4.82 12.25
C VAL A 9 32.15 3.43 12.74
N GLN A 10 32.98 3.37 13.77
CA GLN A 10 33.32 2.11 14.45
C GLN A 10 32.48 1.98 15.72
N ASP A 11 31.77 0.87 15.85
CA ASP A 11 30.97 0.58 17.05
C ASP A 11 31.80 -0.03 18.19
N LYS A 12 31.12 -0.38 19.29
CA LYS A 12 31.75 -0.96 20.49
C LYS A 12 32.28 -2.38 20.26
N ASP A 13 31.80 -3.06 19.23
CA ASP A 13 32.21 -4.42 18.83
C ASP A 13 33.29 -4.37 17.72
N GLU A 14 33.89 -3.19 17.50
CA GLU A 14 34.89 -2.90 16.48
C GLU A 14 34.40 -3.08 15.03
N ILE A 15 33.09 -3.15 14.82
CA ILE A 15 32.48 -3.23 13.49
C ILE A 15 32.47 -1.82 12.89
N ILE A 16 33.04 -1.71 11.69
CA ILE A 16 33.07 -0.46 10.94
C ILE A 16 31.88 -0.43 9.98
N THR A 17 31.05 0.59 10.12
CA THR A 17 29.92 0.87 9.21
C THR A 17 30.24 2.12 8.40
N THR A 18 30.25 1.96 7.07
CA THR A 18 30.46 3.06 6.12
C THR A 18 29.11 3.68 5.73
N PHE A 19 28.97 4.98 5.92
CA PHE A 19 27.79 5.76 5.58
C PHE A 19 28.07 6.66 4.37
N ARG A 20 27.09 6.79 3.46
CA ARG A 20 27.21 7.58 2.23
C ARG A 20 26.14 8.66 2.12
N VAL A 21 26.43 9.68 1.30
CA VAL A 21 25.40 10.65 0.90
C VAL A 21 24.24 9.92 0.20
N GLY A 22 23.01 10.17 0.67
CA GLY A 22 21.78 9.55 0.20
C GLY A 22 21.27 8.44 1.11
N ASP A 23 22.12 7.85 1.94
CA ASP A 23 21.73 6.78 2.87
C ASP A 23 20.78 7.30 3.96
N PHE A 24 19.95 6.40 4.47
CA PHE A 24 19.20 6.63 5.70
C PHE A 24 19.94 5.95 6.85
N ALA A 25 20.02 6.63 7.99
CA ALA A 25 20.70 6.12 9.16
C ALA A 25 19.83 6.26 10.41
N SER A 26 20.06 5.34 11.35
CA SER A 26 19.61 5.48 12.74
C SER A 26 20.58 6.37 13.51
N ILE A 27 20.02 7.34 14.22
CA ILE A 27 20.75 8.39 14.94
C ILE A 27 20.26 8.38 16.38
N LEU A 28 21.21 8.43 17.33
CA LEU A 28 20.91 8.43 18.76
C LEU A 28 20.09 9.69 19.12
N PRO A 29 18.89 9.55 19.72
CA PRO A 29 18.09 10.70 20.13
C PRO A 29 18.81 11.58 21.15
N GLU A 30 18.51 12.88 21.13
CA GLU A 30 19.08 13.83 22.07
C GLU A 30 18.84 13.39 23.53
N HIS A 31 19.84 13.63 24.38
CA HIS A 31 19.84 13.28 25.81
C HIS A 31 19.69 11.78 26.13
N THR A 32 19.74 10.90 25.13
CA THR A 32 19.77 9.45 25.37
C THR A 32 21.22 9.01 25.58
N PRO A 33 21.58 8.42 26.73
CA PRO A 33 22.91 7.85 26.94
C PRO A 33 23.20 6.73 25.94
N PRO A 34 24.42 6.64 25.39
CA PRO A 34 24.80 5.64 24.38
C PRO A 34 24.85 4.20 24.92
N GLU A 35 24.62 3.99 26.22
CA GLU A 35 24.48 2.69 26.85
C GLU A 35 23.04 2.16 26.82
N ILE A 36 22.05 3.02 26.57
CA ILE A 36 20.65 2.60 26.52
C ILE A 36 20.38 1.87 25.21
N ARG A 37 19.94 0.61 25.32
CA ARG A 37 19.50 -0.18 24.17
C ARG A 37 18.10 0.25 23.75
N LEU A 38 18.03 1.00 22.66
CA LEU A 38 16.79 1.38 22.01
C LEU A 38 16.28 0.26 21.10
N VAL A 39 14.96 0.07 21.05
CA VAL A 39 14.27 -0.79 20.09
C VAL A 39 14.18 -0.03 18.76
N GLY A 40 14.20 -0.73 17.62
CA GLY A 40 14.33 -0.12 16.28
C GLY A 40 13.55 1.18 16.08
N HIS A 41 12.24 1.20 16.36
CA HIS A 41 11.38 2.36 16.16
C HIS A 41 11.60 3.54 17.14
N GLU A 42 12.44 3.40 18.16
CA GLU A 42 12.76 4.47 19.12
C GLU A 42 13.93 5.34 18.65
N TRP A 43 14.70 4.88 17.65
CA TRP A 43 15.78 5.65 17.05
C TRP A 43 15.24 6.82 16.21
N TRP A 44 15.96 7.94 16.22
CA TRP A 44 15.76 8.99 15.24
C TRP A 44 16.28 8.53 13.89
N LEU A 45 15.61 8.92 12.80
CA LEU A 45 16.07 8.61 11.45
C LEU A 45 16.40 9.90 10.69
N GLY A 46 17.51 9.88 9.97
CA GLY A 46 17.93 10.95 9.09
C GLY A 46 18.40 10.44 7.74
N GLN A 47 18.09 11.16 6.67
CA GLN A 47 18.74 10.96 5.37
C GLN A 47 20.00 11.83 5.30
N ILE A 48 21.14 11.25 4.96
CA ILE A 48 22.40 11.98 4.81
C ILE A 48 22.36 12.78 3.51
N LEU A 49 22.42 14.10 3.61
CA LEU A 49 22.39 15.00 2.45
C LEU A 49 23.77 15.48 2.02
N ASP A 50 24.70 15.62 2.97
CA ASP A 50 26.03 16.18 2.72
C ASP A 50 27.00 15.78 3.84
N ILE A 51 28.28 15.63 3.51
CA ILE A 51 29.36 15.30 4.44
C ILE A 51 30.48 16.32 4.22
N ARG A 52 30.79 17.12 5.24
CA ARG A 52 31.77 18.20 5.13
C ARG A 52 32.81 18.13 6.23
N SER A 53 34.06 18.43 5.91
CA SER A 53 35.09 18.69 6.93
C SER A 53 35.78 20.04 6.72
N SER A 54 36.29 20.59 7.82
CA SER A 54 37.18 21.74 7.84
C SER A 54 38.61 21.26 8.07
N ASP A 55 39.60 21.93 7.47
CA ASP A 55 41.03 21.59 7.69
C ASP A 55 41.46 21.76 9.15
N LEU A 56 40.66 22.49 9.93
CA LEU A 56 40.88 22.79 11.34
C LEU A 56 40.20 21.79 12.28
N GLU A 57 39.30 20.94 11.78
CA GLU A 57 38.51 20.02 12.59
C GLU A 57 38.87 18.57 12.27
N GLU A 58 38.98 17.76 13.31
CA GLU A 58 39.36 16.34 13.17
C GLU A 58 38.21 15.47 12.65
N HIS A 59 36.96 15.93 12.83
CA HIS A 59 35.78 15.15 12.48
C HIS A 59 34.87 15.89 11.50
N PRO A 60 34.30 15.19 10.50
CA PRO A 60 33.36 15.79 9.56
C PRO A 60 32.03 16.11 10.24
N TRP A 61 31.34 17.13 9.74
CA TRP A 61 29.95 17.43 10.04
C TRP A 61 29.03 16.80 9.00
N ILE A 62 28.00 16.09 9.47
CA ILE A 62 27.06 15.38 8.61
C ILE A 62 25.76 16.14 8.54
N LYS A 63 25.40 16.65 7.36
CA LYS A 63 24.12 17.30 7.16
C LYS A 63 23.04 16.26 6.92
N VAL A 64 21.99 16.24 7.73
CA VAL A 64 20.90 15.27 7.64
C VAL A 64 19.56 15.95 7.37
N GLN A 65 18.64 15.23 6.75
CA GLN A 65 17.21 15.55 6.70
C GLN A 65 16.46 14.61 7.63
N TRP A 66 15.79 15.16 8.63
CA TRP A 66 15.11 14.37 9.64
C TRP A 66 13.86 13.67 9.08
N MET A 67 13.57 12.48 9.60
CA MET A 67 12.30 11.79 9.39
C MET A 67 11.57 11.61 10.73
N TYR A 68 10.31 12.01 10.77
CA TYR A 68 9.55 12.14 12.01
C TYR A 68 8.63 10.96 12.25
N SER A 69 8.62 10.43 13.48
CA SER A 69 7.56 9.52 13.94
C SER A 69 6.25 10.27 14.22
N GLY A 70 5.17 9.55 14.51
CA GLY A 70 3.91 10.17 14.91
C GLY A 70 4.03 11.04 16.17
N ASP A 71 4.81 10.58 17.15
CA ASP A 71 5.03 11.29 18.41
C ASP A 71 5.91 12.52 18.22
N ASP A 72 6.91 12.47 17.35
CA ASP A 72 7.72 13.64 17.02
C ASP A 72 6.87 14.72 16.34
N ILE A 73 5.98 14.33 15.42
CA ILE A 73 5.02 15.25 14.78
C ILE A 73 4.08 15.84 15.84
N LYS A 74 3.62 15.05 16.82
CA LYS A 74 2.80 15.54 17.93
C LYS A 74 3.53 16.61 18.75
N GLY A 75 4.84 16.46 18.96
CA GLY A 75 5.67 17.45 19.63
C GLY A 75 5.70 18.81 18.92
N ILE A 76 5.79 18.79 17.59
CA ILE A 76 5.78 20.02 16.75
C ILE A 76 4.37 20.57 16.56
N TRP A 77 3.39 19.68 16.36
CA TRP A 77 2.00 19.97 16.09
C TRP A 77 1.11 19.33 17.16
N PRO A 78 0.84 20.02 18.29
CA PRO A 78 0.12 19.44 19.43
C PRO A 78 -1.31 18.94 19.14
N LYS A 79 -1.91 19.32 18.00
CA LYS A 79 -3.25 18.84 17.57
C LYS A 79 -3.18 17.62 16.68
N PHE A 80 -2.00 17.23 16.19
CA PHE A 80 -1.81 16.00 15.43
C PHE A 80 -2.24 14.79 16.27
N ASP A 81 -2.75 13.76 15.63
CA ASP A 81 -3.02 12.49 16.27
C ASP A 81 -1.90 11.50 15.90
N PRO A 82 -1.00 11.13 16.84
CA PRO A 82 0.14 10.27 16.54
C PRO A 82 -0.29 8.91 15.98
N TYR A 83 -1.51 8.43 16.28
CA TYR A 83 -2.04 7.17 15.75
C TYR A 83 -2.23 7.17 14.22
N PHE A 84 -2.17 8.32 13.55
CA PHE A 84 -2.14 8.37 12.09
C PHE A 84 -0.79 7.97 11.49
N CYS A 85 0.28 7.92 12.29
CA CYS A 85 1.60 7.44 11.90
C CYS A 85 1.87 6.12 12.63
N GLN A 86 2.15 5.07 11.89
CA GLN A 86 2.45 3.76 12.49
C GLN A 86 3.82 3.73 13.15
N LEU A 87 4.05 2.68 13.97
CA LEU A 87 5.27 2.51 14.76
C LEU A 87 6.57 2.66 13.95
N TYR A 88 6.64 1.97 12.80
CA TYR A 88 7.77 2.04 11.85
C TYR A 88 7.50 3.00 10.68
N GLU A 89 6.41 3.76 10.72
CA GLU A 89 6.16 4.81 9.74
C GLU A 89 6.96 6.06 10.12
N ARG A 90 7.50 6.71 9.09
CA ARG A 90 8.18 8.00 9.22
C ARG A 90 7.69 8.98 8.17
N ALA A 91 7.51 10.23 8.57
CA ALA A 91 7.26 11.33 7.65
C ALA A 91 8.59 11.99 7.27
N SER A 92 8.92 11.99 5.97
CA SER A 92 10.02 12.82 5.45
C SER A 92 9.73 14.29 5.74
N SER A 93 10.74 15.10 6.05
CA SER A 93 10.53 16.47 6.55
C SER A 93 11.26 17.52 5.69
N THR A 94 11.10 18.82 5.95
CA THR A 94 11.99 19.84 5.36
C THR A 94 13.08 20.29 6.32
N HIS A 95 13.02 19.83 7.56
CA HIS A 95 14.00 20.10 8.60
C HIS A 95 15.32 19.42 8.29
N GLN A 96 16.37 20.23 8.25
CA GLN A 96 17.75 19.81 8.06
C GLN A 96 18.58 20.31 9.24
N ASP A 97 19.53 19.49 9.67
CA ASP A 97 20.46 19.84 10.74
C ASP A 97 21.84 19.21 10.50
N TYR A 98 22.82 19.58 11.31
CA TYR A 98 24.15 18.96 11.31
C TYR A 98 24.33 18.09 12.55
N VAL A 99 24.83 16.87 12.34
CA VAL A 99 25.01 15.87 13.38
C VAL A 99 26.45 15.38 13.37
N SER A 100 26.98 15.10 14.56
CA SER A 100 28.30 14.47 14.73
C SER A 100 28.27 13.02 14.22
N PRO A 101 29.35 12.53 13.56
CA PRO A 101 29.48 11.13 13.16
C PRO A 101 29.27 10.15 14.33
N SER A 102 29.62 10.57 15.55
CA SER A 102 29.47 9.76 16.77
C SER A 102 28.03 9.45 17.17
N CYS A 103 27.04 10.10 16.56
CA CYS A 103 25.62 9.86 16.84
C CYS A 103 25.00 8.79 15.93
N PHE A 104 25.69 8.37 14.87
CA PHE A 104 25.21 7.38 13.92
C PHE A 104 25.41 5.97 14.48
N SER A 105 24.39 5.12 14.39
CA SER A 105 24.45 3.74 14.87
C SER A 105 24.49 2.73 13.73
N ASP A 106 23.54 2.78 12.81
CA ASP A 106 23.39 1.76 11.76
C ASP A 106 22.68 2.33 10.51
N LEU A 107 22.92 1.70 9.37
CA LEU A 107 22.20 1.95 8.13
C LEU A 107 20.77 1.40 8.21
N VAL A 108 19.82 2.17 7.71
CA VAL A 108 18.40 1.82 7.75
C VAL A 108 17.83 1.88 6.35
N ILE A 109 16.96 0.92 6.02
CA ILE A 109 16.19 0.96 4.76
C ILE A 109 14.82 1.56 5.07
N VAL A 110 14.54 2.71 4.47
CA VAL A 110 13.21 3.35 4.55
C VAL A 110 12.50 3.19 3.22
N LYS A 111 11.49 2.31 3.18
CA LYS A 111 10.74 2.00 1.96
C LYS A 111 9.69 3.07 1.66
N GLN A 112 9.53 3.43 0.40
CA GLN A 112 8.45 4.34 0.00
C GLN A 112 7.13 3.56 -0.08
N TYR A 113 6.10 4.01 0.62
CA TYR A 113 4.76 3.40 0.59
C TYR A 113 3.79 4.30 -0.17
N ASP A 114 3.27 3.79 -1.29
CA ASP A 114 2.21 4.38 -2.09
C ASP A 114 0.93 3.56 -1.91
N GLU A 115 -0.07 4.19 -1.30
CA GLU A 115 -1.35 3.53 -1.05
C GLU A 115 -2.11 3.12 -2.33
N SER A 116 -1.81 3.74 -3.46
CA SER A 116 -2.44 3.47 -4.75
C SER A 116 -1.66 2.49 -5.63
N SER A 117 -0.43 2.14 -5.25
CA SER A 117 0.41 1.25 -6.05
C SER A 117 -0.07 -0.19 -5.98
N ILE A 118 -0.17 -0.81 -7.16
CA ILE A 118 -0.46 -2.24 -7.34
C ILE A 118 0.81 -3.07 -7.12
N ALA A 119 1.95 -2.55 -7.58
CA ALA A 119 3.27 -3.17 -7.50
C ALA A 119 4.06 -2.56 -6.33
N GLN A 120 3.42 -2.46 -5.17
CA GLN A 120 4.06 -1.93 -3.99
C GLN A 120 5.04 -2.96 -3.42
N GLU A 121 6.30 -2.54 -3.22
CA GLU A 121 7.32 -3.37 -2.59
C GLU A 121 6.83 -3.95 -1.25
N LEU A 122 7.19 -5.21 -0.98
CA LEU A 122 6.87 -5.89 0.27
C LEU A 122 7.56 -5.16 1.43
N ILE A 123 6.75 -4.64 2.35
CA ILE A 123 7.20 -3.95 3.55
C ILE A 123 6.82 -4.82 4.76
N SER A 124 7.83 -5.33 5.46
CA SER A 124 7.63 -6.10 6.69
C SER A 124 7.07 -5.21 7.80
N ASP A 125 6.56 -5.81 8.88
CA ASP A 125 6.06 -5.05 10.03
C ASP A 125 7.15 -4.40 10.90
N GLN A 126 8.42 -4.71 10.62
CA GLN A 126 9.60 -4.10 11.24
C GLN A 126 10.39 -3.19 10.28
N ASP A 127 9.97 -3.13 9.01
CA ASP A 127 10.63 -2.29 8.02
C ASP A 127 10.16 -0.84 8.21
N PHE A 128 11.09 0.09 8.20
CA PHE A 128 10.71 1.50 8.13
C PHE A 128 10.09 1.81 6.78
N PHE A 129 9.04 2.63 6.81
CA PHE A 129 8.43 3.10 5.57
C PHE A 129 7.96 4.54 5.69
N CYS A 130 7.83 5.20 4.54
CA CYS A 130 7.40 6.58 4.43
C CYS A 130 6.29 6.71 3.38
N ARG A 131 5.13 7.23 3.79
CA ARG A 131 4.04 7.64 2.87
C ARG A 131 3.75 9.14 2.90
N HIS A 132 4.33 9.84 3.87
CA HIS A 132 4.03 11.22 4.17
C HIS A 132 5.26 12.14 4.05
N HIS A 133 4.98 13.39 3.72
CA HIS A 133 5.93 14.49 3.79
C HIS A 133 5.37 15.57 4.73
N LEU A 134 6.15 15.95 5.74
CA LEU A 134 5.83 16.96 6.73
C LEU A 134 6.47 18.29 6.31
N ASN A 135 5.65 19.33 6.22
CA ASN A 135 6.09 20.71 6.20
C ASN A 135 5.84 21.32 7.59
N GLU A 136 6.89 21.41 8.39
CA GLU A 136 6.88 21.84 9.79
C GLU A 136 6.42 23.29 9.91
N LYS A 137 6.88 24.16 9.01
CA LYS A 137 6.51 25.59 9.00
C LYS A 137 5.03 25.82 8.75
N LYS A 138 4.41 24.96 7.94
CA LYS A 138 2.97 25.02 7.62
C LYS A 138 2.14 24.09 8.49
N LEU A 139 2.75 23.31 9.38
CA LEU A 139 2.13 22.23 10.14
C LEU A 139 1.24 21.35 9.25
N LEU A 140 1.79 20.96 8.10
CA LEU A 140 1.05 20.28 7.06
C LEU A 140 1.70 18.95 6.70
N LEU A 141 0.91 17.88 6.76
CA LEU A 141 1.28 16.58 6.24
C LEU A 141 0.68 16.42 4.84
N THR A 142 1.50 16.00 3.87
CA THR A 142 1.09 15.70 2.50
C THR A 142 1.44 14.27 2.15
N LEU A 143 0.57 13.58 1.40
CA LEU A 143 0.94 12.28 0.83
C LEU A 143 2.06 12.50 -0.19
N ARG A 144 3.12 11.67 -0.14
CA ARG A 144 4.10 11.61 -1.23
C ARG A 144 3.43 10.92 -2.42
N ARG A 145 2.83 11.71 -3.29
CA ARG A 145 2.47 11.30 -4.65
C ARG A 145 3.41 11.99 -5.62
N ASN A 146 3.70 11.34 -6.74
CA ASN A 146 4.78 11.74 -7.64
C ASN A 146 4.68 13.19 -8.15
N ASP A 147 3.52 13.85 -8.12
CA ASP A 147 3.38 15.09 -8.90
C ASP A 147 2.90 16.36 -8.16
N LEU A 148 2.20 16.31 -7.01
CA LEU A 148 1.77 17.54 -6.32
C LEU A 148 1.52 17.34 -4.80
N PRO A 149 2.04 18.23 -3.92
CA PRO A 149 1.71 18.21 -2.50
C PRO A 149 0.22 18.53 -2.29
N THR A 150 -0.58 17.50 -2.06
CA THR A 150 -1.98 17.67 -1.66
C THR A 150 -2.02 17.75 -0.15
N ALA A 151 -2.41 18.91 0.38
CA ALA A 151 -2.64 19.10 1.80
C ALA A 151 -3.59 18.02 2.32
N ILE A 152 -3.16 17.17 3.27
CA ILE A 152 -4.07 16.21 3.90
C ILE A 152 -5.02 17.00 4.79
N LYS A 153 -6.18 17.38 4.25
CA LYS A 153 -7.33 17.79 5.06
C LYS A 153 -8.05 16.56 5.62
N TYR A 154 -7.38 15.64 6.30
CA TYR A 154 -7.96 14.37 6.81
C TYR A 154 -8.78 13.52 5.80
N ASP A 155 -8.88 13.92 4.54
CA ASP A 155 -9.45 13.15 3.44
C ASP A 155 -8.39 12.16 2.97
N SER A 156 -8.04 11.21 3.83
CA SER A 156 -7.28 10.06 3.36
C SER A 156 -8.10 9.42 2.24
N ASN A 157 -7.49 9.36 1.06
CA ASN A 157 -8.14 8.88 -0.15
C ASN A 157 -8.35 7.36 -0.14
N THR A 158 -8.12 6.70 1.00
CA THR A 158 -8.18 5.27 1.16
C THR A 158 -9.63 4.81 1.16
N CYS A 159 -10.40 5.10 2.22
CA CYS A 159 -11.75 4.56 2.44
C CYS A 159 -12.85 5.65 2.53
N ILE A 160 -14.12 5.25 2.43
CA ILE A 160 -15.31 6.13 2.61
C ILE A 160 -15.33 6.79 4.00
N CYS A 161 -14.79 6.12 5.03
CA CYS A 161 -14.73 6.67 6.38
C CYS A 161 -13.61 7.70 6.60
N THR A 162 -12.84 8.02 5.55
CA THR A 162 -11.70 8.95 5.55
C THR A 162 -10.59 8.63 6.55
N ARG A 163 -10.62 7.45 7.17
CA ARG A 163 -9.52 6.95 8.01
C ARG A 163 -8.42 6.36 7.14
N PRO A 164 -7.15 6.70 7.40
CA PRO A 164 -6.03 6.13 6.68
C PRO A 164 -5.93 4.63 6.94
N TYR A 165 -5.24 3.92 6.05
CA TYR A 165 -4.90 2.52 6.31
C TYR A 165 -4.03 2.41 7.56
N ASP A 166 -4.42 1.50 8.46
CA ASP A 166 -3.67 1.08 9.63
C ASP A 166 -3.14 -0.36 9.42
N PRO A 167 -1.85 -0.52 9.06
CA PRO A 167 -1.17 -1.81 9.00
C PRO A 167 -1.22 -2.68 10.27
N LEU A 168 -1.32 -2.06 11.44
CA LEU A 168 -1.37 -2.75 12.73
C LEU A 168 -2.79 -3.17 13.10
N ASP A 169 -3.82 -2.64 12.42
CA ASP A 169 -5.18 -3.11 12.58
C ASP A 169 -5.30 -4.55 12.09
N THR A 170 -5.22 -5.48 13.06
CA THR A 170 -5.41 -6.89 12.78
C THR A 170 -6.89 -7.26 12.68
N SER A 171 -7.81 -6.37 13.03
CA SER A 171 -9.24 -6.66 13.09
C SER A 171 -9.95 -6.43 11.76
N SER A 172 -9.42 -5.54 10.92
CA SER A 172 -10.02 -5.21 9.64
C SER A 172 -9.05 -5.38 8.47
N TYR A 173 -9.58 -5.87 7.35
CA TYR A 173 -8.88 -5.88 6.06
C TYR A 173 -9.52 -4.81 5.17
N MET A 174 -8.74 -4.28 4.24
CA MET A 174 -9.25 -3.31 3.27
C MET A 174 -9.28 -3.91 1.86
N HIS A 175 -10.44 -3.92 1.22
CA HIS A 175 -10.61 -4.37 -0.17
C HIS A 175 -10.09 -3.29 -1.13
N PHE A 176 -9.15 -3.66 -1.98
CA PHE A 176 -8.50 -2.76 -2.93
C PHE A 176 -9.17 -2.83 -4.30
N CYS A 177 -9.54 -1.67 -4.84
CA CYS A 177 -10.02 -1.54 -6.20
C CYS A 177 -8.84 -1.40 -7.17
N PRO A 178 -8.58 -2.36 -8.07
CA PRO A 178 -7.42 -2.32 -8.96
C PRO A 178 -7.56 -1.34 -10.12
N ARG A 179 -8.78 -0.86 -10.41
CA ARG A 179 -9.03 0.01 -11.57
C ARG A 179 -8.17 1.27 -11.52
N PRO A 180 -7.47 1.66 -12.61
CA PRO A 180 -6.60 2.83 -12.64
C PRO A 180 -7.26 4.12 -12.14
N SER A 181 -8.51 4.38 -12.53
CA SER A 181 -9.30 5.54 -12.12
C SER A 181 -9.63 5.59 -10.62
N CYS A 182 -9.50 4.45 -9.92
CA CYS A 182 -9.88 4.33 -8.53
C CYS A 182 -8.65 4.13 -7.62
N ARG A 183 -8.01 2.96 -7.67
CA ARG A 183 -6.86 2.59 -6.81
C ARG A 183 -7.04 2.93 -5.32
N LYS A 184 -8.26 2.70 -4.81
CA LYS A 184 -8.66 2.94 -3.40
C LYS A 184 -8.86 1.64 -2.63
N ALA A 185 -8.62 1.66 -1.32
CA ALA A 185 -8.83 0.52 -0.44
C ALA A 185 -9.94 0.82 0.57
N TYR A 186 -10.86 -0.13 0.78
CA TYR A 186 -12.05 0.11 1.61
C TYR A 186 -12.13 -0.89 2.76
N HIS A 187 -12.29 -0.39 3.99
CA HIS A 187 -12.60 -1.25 5.13
C HIS A 187 -13.85 -2.09 4.86
N GLU A 188 -13.77 -3.37 5.19
CA GLU A 188 -14.89 -4.29 5.05
C GLU A 188 -16.16 -3.77 5.72
N SER A 189 -16.03 -3.27 6.96
CA SER A 189 -17.15 -2.73 7.74
C SER A 189 -17.79 -1.52 7.06
N CYS A 190 -16.98 -0.67 6.41
CA CYS A 190 -17.48 0.48 5.67
C CYS A 190 -18.26 0.06 4.42
N LEU A 191 -17.78 -0.95 3.68
CA LEU A 191 -18.47 -1.49 2.51
C LEU A 191 -19.82 -2.13 2.88
N VAL A 192 -19.90 -2.82 4.02
CA VAL A 192 -21.16 -3.34 4.55
C VAL A 192 -22.10 -2.19 4.91
N SER A 193 -21.59 -1.19 5.64
CA SER A 193 -22.38 -0.04 6.12
C SER A 193 -22.93 0.80 4.97
N SER A 194 -22.18 0.92 3.87
CA SER A 194 -22.60 1.64 2.66
C SER A 194 -23.45 0.81 1.70
N ASN A 195 -23.79 -0.44 2.04
CA ASN A 195 -24.44 -1.40 1.14
C ASN A 195 -23.72 -1.58 -0.20
N SER A 196 -22.38 -1.52 -0.18
CA SER A 196 -21.52 -1.69 -1.36
C SER A 196 -21.15 -3.17 -1.54
N TYR A 197 -22.16 -4.02 -1.66
CA TYR A 197 -22.00 -5.45 -1.86
C TYR A 197 -23.12 -6.06 -2.71
N LEU A 198 -22.84 -7.22 -3.31
CA LEU A 198 -23.75 -8.03 -4.11
C LEU A 198 -23.96 -9.42 -3.49
N PRO A 199 -25.10 -10.07 -3.76
CA PRO A 199 -25.31 -11.48 -3.42
C PRO A 199 -24.27 -12.36 -4.13
N GLU A 200 -23.74 -13.38 -3.45
CA GLU A 200 -22.81 -14.33 -4.08
C GLU A 200 -23.47 -15.07 -5.26
N THR A 201 -22.98 -14.83 -6.47
CA THR A 201 -23.41 -15.49 -7.72
C THR A 201 -22.21 -16.02 -8.49
N SER A 202 -22.41 -16.99 -9.38
CA SER A 202 -21.37 -17.48 -10.31
C SER A 202 -20.80 -16.34 -11.17
N SER A 203 -21.62 -15.34 -11.49
CA SER A 203 -21.24 -14.16 -12.29
C SER A 203 -20.17 -13.30 -11.63
N TYR A 204 -19.93 -13.39 -10.31
CA TYR A 204 -18.94 -12.53 -9.68
C TYR A 204 -17.49 -12.95 -9.89
N ARG A 205 -17.21 -14.25 -10.04
CA ARG A 205 -15.87 -14.68 -10.48
C ARG A 205 -15.52 -13.97 -11.78
N LYS A 206 -16.48 -13.93 -12.71
CA LYS A 206 -16.39 -13.14 -13.94
C LYS A 206 -16.18 -11.66 -13.64
N LEU A 207 -16.98 -11.02 -12.78
CA LEU A 207 -16.79 -9.59 -12.46
C LEU A 207 -15.41 -9.23 -11.87
N LEU A 208 -14.83 -10.09 -11.03
CA LEU A 208 -13.47 -9.88 -10.51
C LEU A 208 -12.41 -10.01 -11.61
N LEU A 209 -12.54 -11.02 -12.47
CA LEU A 209 -11.71 -11.18 -13.66
C LEU A 209 -11.94 -10.09 -14.70
N LEU A 210 -13.04 -9.35 -14.60
CA LEU A 210 -13.36 -8.19 -15.43
C LEU A 210 -12.90 -6.85 -14.80
N SER A 211 -12.28 -6.90 -13.62
CA SER A 211 -11.71 -5.72 -12.96
C SER A 211 -10.21 -5.59 -13.27
N SER A 212 -9.92 -5.05 -14.47
CA SER A 212 -8.55 -4.88 -14.99
C SER A 212 -7.74 -3.87 -14.16
N PRO A 213 -6.47 -4.16 -13.85
CA PRO A 213 -5.56 -3.22 -13.20
C PRO A 213 -5.06 -2.09 -14.12
N HIS A 214 -5.23 -2.24 -15.45
CA HIS A 214 -4.65 -1.35 -16.47
C HIS A 214 -5.68 -0.63 -17.33
N ASP A 215 -6.96 -0.98 -17.20
CA ASP A 215 -8.00 -0.52 -18.09
C ASP A 215 -9.25 -0.09 -17.31
N ASP A 216 -9.66 1.16 -17.52
CA ASP A 216 -10.93 1.72 -17.03
C ASP A 216 -12.07 1.60 -18.05
N ASP A 217 -11.74 1.42 -19.34
CA ASP A 217 -12.53 1.78 -20.53
C ASP A 217 -13.55 0.74 -20.95
N LYS A 218 -13.63 -0.38 -20.26
CA LYS A 218 -14.79 -1.27 -20.43
C LYS A 218 -15.93 -0.71 -19.58
N GLU A 219 -16.74 0.17 -20.21
CA GLU A 219 -18.16 0.37 -19.91
C GLU A 219 -18.84 -1.00 -19.95
N TYR A 220 -18.62 -1.80 -18.91
CA TYR A 220 -19.50 -2.89 -18.60
C TYR A 220 -20.80 -2.24 -18.19
N ASP A 221 -21.90 -2.62 -18.86
CA ASP A 221 -23.25 -2.25 -18.47
C ASP A 221 -23.31 -2.31 -16.94
N PRO A 222 -23.48 -1.17 -16.25
CA PRO A 222 -23.35 -1.13 -14.81
C PRO A 222 -24.30 -2.19 -14.26
N ILE A 223 -23.77 -3.10 -13.44
CA ILE A 223 -24.57 -4.11 -12.75
C ILE A 223 -25.79 -3.36 -12.23
N PRO A 224 -27.01 -3.70 -12.68
CA PRO A 224 -28.17 -2.88 -12.38
C PRO A 224 -28.23 -2.74 -10.87
N ARG A 225 -27.85 -1.56 -10.37
CA ARG A 225 -27.97 -1.25 -8.95
C ARG A 225 -29.44 -1.47 -8.65
N PRO A 226 -29.83 -2.14 -7.56
CA PRO A 226 -31.24 -2.29 -7.22
C PRO A 226 -31.84 -0.89 -7.16
N THR A 227 -32.50 -0.49 -8.25
CA THR A 227 -32.98 0.86 -8.43
C THR A 227 -34.16 0.97 -7.49
N LYS A 228 -34.04 1.86 -6.50
CA LYS A 228 -35.22 2.35 -5.79
C LYS A 228 -36.14 2.89 -6.88
N ARG A 229 -37.23 2.14 -7.18
CA ARG A 229 -38.21 2.39 -8.24
C ARG A 229 -38.42 3.90 -8.44
N ARG A 230 -37.75 4.47 -9.44
CA ARG A 230 -38.05 5.81 -9.93
C ARG A 230 -38.68 5.60 -11.30
N LYS A 231 -40.01 5.71 -11.34
CA LYS A 231 -40.79 5.77 -12.58
C LYS A 231 -40.36 7.03 -13.31
N THR A 232 -39.64 6.92 -14.43
CA THR A 232 -39.50 8.06 -15.35
C THR A 232 -39.45 7.57 -16.79
N GLN A 233 -40.16 8.33 -17.61
CA GLN A 233 -40.51 8.12 -19.02
C GLN A 233 -39.33 7.93 -19.95
N ASP A 234 -39.57 7.08 -20.95
CA ASP A 234 -38.69 6.76 -22.06
C ASP A 234 -38.36 7.98 -22.92
N THR A 235 -37.08 8.27 -23.11
CA THR A 235 -36.57 9.04 -24.24
C THR A 235 -35.50 8.21 -24.96
N ALA A 236 -35.75 7.93 -26.23
CA ALA A 236 -34.89 7.08 -27.05
C ALA A 236 -33.62 7.84 -27.48
N SER A 237 -32.45 7.37 -27.06
CA SER A 237 -31.15 7.78 -27.63
C SER A 237 -30.47 6.59 -28.29
N THR A 238 -30.22 6.71 -29.58
CA THR A 238 -29.46 5.78 -30.43
C THR A 238 -27.95 5.92 -30.16
N SER A 239 -27.37 5.03 -29.35
CA SER A 239 -25.90 4.86 -29.26
C SER A 239 -25.44 3.66 -30.08
N GLY A 240 -24.32 3.83 -30.78
CA GLY A 240 -23.73 2.84 -31.67
C GLY A 240 -23.30 1.58 -30.93
N LYS A 241 -23.93 0.45 -31.27
CA LYS A 241 -23.68 -0.85 -30.64
C LYS A 241 -22.40 -1.46 -31.21
N ILE A 242 -21.30 -1.38 -30.46
CA ILE A 242 -20.13 -2.21 -30.71
C ILE A 242 -20.56 -3.66 -30.50
N VAL A 243 -20.60 -4.45 -31.58
CA VAL A 243 -20.90 -5.88 -31.52
C VAL A 243 -19.68 -6.58 -30.94
N ALA A 244 -19.60 -6.66 -29.62
CA ALA A 244 -18.62 -7.50 -28.94
C ALA A 244 -18.80 -8.94 -29.45
N ARG A 245 -17.73 -9.55 -29.96
CA ARG A 245 -17.72 -11.00 -30.20
C ARG A 245 -18.06 -11.65 -28.87
N ASP A 246 -19.16 -12.38 -28.84
CA ASP A 246 -19.63 -13.13 -27.68
C ASP A 246 -18.72 -14.37 -27.54
N VAL A 247 -17.47 -14.12 -27.13
CA VAL A 247 -16.55 -15.18 -26.75
C VAL A 247 -17.16 -15.81 -25.51
N ASP A 248 -17.44 -17.11 -25.58
CA ASP A 248 -17.88 -17.88 -24.43
C ASP A 248 -16.77 -17.84 -23.36
N PHE A 249 -16.90 -16.85 -22.48
CA PHE A 249 -15.94 -16.53 -21.42
C PHE A 249 -15.72 -17.72 -20.49
N ASP A 250 -16.77 -18.50 -20.23
CA ASP A 250 -16.69 -19.67 -19.37
C ASP A 250 -15.93 -20.81 -20.07
N ALA A 251 -16.11 -20.99 -21.38
CA ALA A 251 -15.30 -21.92 -22.16
C ALA A 251 -13.83 -21.50 -22.27
N ALA A 252 -13.55 -20.19 -22.34
CA ALA A 252 -12.19 -19.67 -22.40
C ALA A 252 -11.45 -19.85 -21.05
N ILE A 253 -12.10 -19.54 -19.93
CA ILE A 253 -11.52 -19.75 -18.59
C ILE A 253 -11.21 -21.22 -18.31
N LYS A 254 -12.05 -22.15 -18.77
CA LYS A 254 -11.82 -23.59 -18.57
C LYS A 254 -10.54 -24.13 -19.21
N LYS A 255 -9.92 -23.37 -20.12
CA LYS A 255 -8.63 -23.71 -20.73
C LYS A 255 -7.45 -23.22 -19.91
N LEU A 256 -7.66 -22.29 -19.00
CA LEU A 256 -6.61 -21.70 -18.18
C LEU A 256 -6.28 -22.61 -16.99
N ASP A 257 -5.08 -22.46 -16.46
CA ASP A 257 -4.67 -23.17 -15.25
C ASP A 257 -5.55 -22.76 -14.05
N ASP A 258 -6.16 -23.76 -13.40
CA ASP A 258 -7.07 -23.56 -12.27
C ASP A 258 -6.42 -22.76 -11.12
N GLU A 259 -5.12 -22.94 -10.89
CA GLU A 259 -4.41 -22.24 -9.83
C GLU A 259 -4.27 -20.75 -10.13
N LEU A 260 -3.95 -20.39 -11.37
CA LEU A 260 -3.90 -19.00 -11.83
C LEU A 260 -5.26 -18.33 -11.73
N VAL A 261 -6.30 -19.00 -12.24
CA VAL A 261 -7.69 -18.50 -12.18
C VAL A 261 -8.12 -18.30 -10.73
N ASP A 262 -7.79 -19.22 -9.84
CA ASP A 262 -8.12 -19.12 -8.42
C ASP A 262 -7.43 -17.92 -7.72
N ILE A 263 -6.19 -17.59 -8.09
CA ILE A 263 -5.51 -16.38 -7.60
C ILE A 263 -6.19 -15.14 -8.19
N ALA A 264 -6.45 -15.11 -9.50
CA ALA A 264 -7.03 -13.96 -10.18
C ALA A 264 -8.46 -13.63 -9.70
N VAL A 265 -9.28 -14.64 -9.35
CA VAL A 265 -10.62 -14.44 -8.77
C VAL A 265 -10.60 -14.19 -7.26
N SER A 266 -9.43 -14.14 -6.62
CA SER A 266 -9.36 -13.77 -5.20
C SER A 266 -9.57 -12.26 -5.03
N PRO A 267 -10.17 -11.81 -3.92
CA PRO A 267 -10.20 -10.39 -3.59
C PRO A 267 -8.77 -9.84 -3.45
N ALA A 268 -8.55 -8.62 -3.94
CA ALA A 268 -7.31 -7.89 -3.70
C ALA A 268 -7.50 -7.11 -2.39
N VAL A 269 -6.65 -7.37 -1.40
CA VAL A 269 -6.89 -6.91 -0.03
C VAL A 269 -5.59 -6.49 0.64
N LYS A 270 -5.64 -5.38 1.39
CA LYS A 270 -4.60 -4.94 2.33
C LYS A 270 -4.83 -5.56 3.70
N GLY A 271 -3.74 -5.75 4.43
CA GLY A 271 -3.78 -6.15 5.83
C GLY A 271 -2.68 -7.15 6.18
N ARG A 272 -1.97 -6.87 7.28
CA ARG A 272 -0.84 -7.67 7.80
C ARG A 272 -1.15 -9.17 7.94
N LYS A 273 -2.37 -9.51 8.35
CA LYS A 273 -2.79 -10.91 8.58
C LYS A 273 -2.85 -11.78 7.32
N LEU A 274 -2.86 -11.19 6.13
CA LEU A 274 -3.03 -11.96 4.87
C LEU A 274 -1.71 -12.38 4.24
N ASN A 275 -0.64 -11.61 4.44
CA ASN A 275 0.60 -11.81 3.73
C ASN A 275 1.79 -11.95 4.68
N LEU A 276 1.77 -12.94 5.58
CA LEU A 276 2.94 -13.29 6.42
C LEU A 276 3.53 -12.17 7.30
N GLY A 277 2.78 -11.11 7.59
CA GLY A 277 3.31 -9.95 8.32
C GLY A 277 3.63 -8.75 7.41
N TYR A 278 3.57 -8.87 6.09
CA TYR A 278 3.71 -7.73 5.18
C TYR A 278 2.46 -6.84 5.20
N ILE A 279 2.67 -5.52 5.22
CA ILE A 279 1.58 -4.54 5.35
C ILE A 279 0.77 -4.38 4.05
N ASN A 280 1.28 -4.86 2.92
CA ASN A 280 0.71 -4.61 1.60
C ASN A 280 -0.44 -5.57 1.25
N GLY A 281 -0.58 -6.68 1.99
CA GLY A 281 -1.54 -7.74 1.68
C GLY A 281 -1.20 -8.49 0.39
N ASN A 282 -2.20 -8.90 -0.38
CA ASN A 282 -2.04 -9.76 -1.58
C ASN A 282 -2.30 -9.01 -2.91
N ILE A 283 -2.30 -7.67 -2.90
CA ILE A 283 -2.74 -6.85 -4.03
C ILE A 283 -1.96 -7.19 -5.30
N GLU A 284 -0.63 -7.18 -5.21
CA GLU A 284 0.24 -7.38 -6.37
C GLU A 284 0.00 -8.75 -7.01
N GLN A 285 -0.04 -9.81 -6.20
CA GLN A 285 -0.20 -11.19 -6.68
C GLN A 285 -1.56 -11.37 -7.38
N VAL A 286 -2.63 -10.80 -6.81
CA VAL A 286 -3.96 -10.87 -7.41
C VAL A 286 -4.03 -10.05 -8.70
N CYS A 287 -3.47 -8.84 -8.73
CA CYS A 287 -3.53 -7.99 -9.91
C CYS A 287 -2.69 -8.53 -11.07
N LYS A 288 -1.47 -9.01 -10.80
CA LYS A 288 -0.63 -9.70 -11.80
C LYS A 288 -1.32 -10.95 -12.35
N ALA A 289 -1.95 -11.76 -11.49
CA ALA A 289 -2.69 -12.93 -11.94
C ALA A 289 -3.88 -12.54 -12.85
N ARG A 290 -4.60 -11.46 -12.53
CA ARG A 290 -5.68 -10.94 -13.40
C ARG A 290 -5.13 -10.48 -14.74
N GLU A 291 -4.04 -9.72 -14.75
CA GLU A 291 -3.34 -9.29 -15.95
C GLU A 291 -2.97 -10.47 -16.86
N MET A 292 -2.34 -11.51 -16.32
CA MET A 292 -2.02 -12.73 -17.08
C MET A 292 -3.27 -13.41 -17.65
N VAL A 293 -4.36 -13.51 -16.88
CA VAL A 293 -5.62 -14.06 -17.38
C VAL A 293 -6.15 -13.22 -18.54
N TYR A 294 -6.08 -11.89 -18.47
CA TYR A 294 -6.49 -11.03 -19.57
C TYR A 294 -5.65 -11.22 -20.82
N GLU A 295 -4.34 -11.29 -20.69
CA GLU A 295 -3.41 -11.53 -21.81
C GLU A 295 -3.74 -12.86 -22.51
N MET A 296 -3.86 -13.95 -21.74
CA MET A 296 -4.20 -15.27 -22.27
C MET A 296 -5.57 -15.30 -22.98
N LEU A 297 -6.56 -14.58 -22.44
CA LEU A 297 -7.89 -14.48 -23.05
C LEU A 297 -7.91 -13.63 -24.34
N GLN A 298 -7.01 -12.63 -24.46
CA GLN A 298 -6.92 -11.77 -25.63
C GLN A 298 -6.10 -12.41 -26.76
N ASP A 299 -4.92 -12.94 -26.43
CA ASP A 299 -3.96 -13.44 -27.41
C ASP A 299 -4.24 -14.87 -27.86
N GLN A 300 -5.12 -15.59 -27.15
CA GLN A 300 -5.36 -17.03 -27.34
C GLN A 300 -4.07 -17.88 -27.26
N ARG A 301 -3.03 -17.38 -26.59
CA ARG A 301 -1.76 -18.08 -26.38
C ARG A 301 -1.66 -18.50 -24.93
N GLU A 302 -1.31 -19.76 -24.71
CA GLU A 302 -0.89 -20.24 -23.40
C GLU A 302 0.49 -19.64 -23.08
N LYS A 303 0.64 -19.14 -21.86
CA LYS A 303 1.92 -18.67 -21.33
C LYS A 303 2.46 -19.76 -20.43
N ASP A 304 3.43 -20.53 -20.93
CA ASP A 304 3.94 -21.72 -20.22
C ASP A 304 4.63 -21.39 -18.88
N ASP A 305 5.17 -20.17 -18.73
CA ASP A 305 5.99 -19.77 -17.57
C ASP A 305 5.35 -18.71 -16.66
N TRP A 306 4.02 -18.64 -16.58
CA TRP A 306 3.36 -17.68 -15.68
C TRP A 306 3.74 -17.89 -14.19
N ARG A 307 4.14 -19.11 -13.82
CA ARG A 307 4.58 -19.47 -12.47
C ARG A 307 5.91 -18.83 -12.06
N GLY A 308 6.80 -18.52 -13.02
CA GLY A 308 8.05 -17.80 -12.74
C GLY A 308 7.84 -16.31 -12.46
N GLU A 309 6.75 -15.74 -12.97
CA GLU A 309 6.43 -14.31 -12.83
C GLU A 309 5.60 -13.98 -11.57
N LEU A 310 4.93 -14.99 -10.98
CA LEU A 310 4.20 -14.86 -9.73
C LEU A 310 4.98 -15.48 -8.57
N ASP A 311 5.07 -14.77 -7.44
CA ASP A 311 5.47 -15.39 -6.18
C ASP A 311 4.34 -16.32 -5.70
N MET A 312 4.40 -17.57 -6.15
CA MET A 312 3.44 -18.62 -5.82
C MET A 312 3.42 -18.92 -4.32
N GLY A 313 4.54 -18.71 -3.63
CA GLY A 313 4.63 -18.86 -2.18
C GLY A 313 3.70 -17.87 -1.47
N LEU A 314 3.82 -16.58 -1.81
CA LEU A 314 2.97 -15.52 -1.26
C LEU A 314 1.52 -15.68 -1.71
N ALA A 315 1.27 -16.00 -2.98
CA ALA A 315 -0.09 -16.16 -3.50
C ALA A 315 -0.87 -17.28 -2.78
N ARG A 316 -0.25 -18.46 -2.61
CA ARG A 316 -0.85 -19.59 -1.88
C ARG A 316 -1.13 -19.24 -0.42
N LYS A 317 -0.22 -18.53 0.24
CA LYS A 317 -0.37 -18.10 1.63
C LYS A 317 -1.48 -17.06 1.78
N GLY A 318 -1.57 -16.09 0.88
CA GLY A 318 -2.67 -15.13 0.81
C GLY A 318 -4.02 -15.81 0.64
N LYS A 319 -4.13 -16.77 -0.28
CA LYS A 319 -5.34 -17.59 -0.47
C LYS A 319 -5.72 -18.35 0.81
N ALA A 320 -4.76 -19.03 1.43
CA ALA A 320 -4.99 -19.77 2.66
C ALA A 320 -5.44 -18.86 3.83
N ALA A 321 -4.87 -17.66 3.94
CA ALA A 321 -5.27 -16.66 4.94
C ALA A 321 -6.70 -16.17 4.68
N MET A 322 -7.06 -15.87 3.43
CA MET A 322 -8.43 -15.49 3.06
C MET A 322 -9.46 -16.58 3.35
N GLU A 323 -9.13 -17.85 3.13
CA GLU A 323 -10.03 -18.95 3.48
C GLU A 323 -10.23 -19.07 5.00
N LYS A 324 -9.19 -18.79 5.82
CA LYS A 324 -9.34 -18.71 7.28
C LYS A 324 -10.29 -17.57 7.67
N VAL A 325 -10.15 -16.39 7.06
CA VAL A 325 -11.05 -15.25 7.29
C VAL A 325 -12.49 -15.59 6.93
N LYS A 326 -12.73 -16.18 5.74
CA LYS A 326 -14.07 -16.63 5.33
C LYS A 326 -14.67 -17.64 6.31
N LYS A 327 -13.88 -18.60 6.79
CA LYS A 327 -14.32 -19.57 7.81
C LYS A 327 -14.68 -18.91 9.13
N ALA A 328 -13.92 -17.90 9.57
CA ALA A 328 -14.23 -17.13 10.78
C ALA A 328 -15.53 -16.33 10.63
N ARG A 329 -15.74 -15.67 9.49
CA ARG A 329 -16.96 -14.87 9.21
C ARG A 329 -18.24 -15.72 9.21
N LYS A 330 -18.19 -16.94 8.69
CA LYS A 330 -19.32 -17.89 8.71
C LYS A 330 -19.82 -18.21 10.12
N LYS A 331 -18.98 -18.05 11.16
CA LYS A 331 -19.38 -18.27 12.55
C LYS A 331 -20.11 -17.06 13.17
N GLY A 332 -19.90 -15.83 12.65
CA GLY A 332 -20.37 -14.60 13.29
C GLY A 332 -21.52 -13.85 12.62
N LEU A 333 -21.57 -13.79 11.28
CA LEU A 333 -22.46 -12.84 10.54
C LEU A 333 -23.72 -13.47 9.92
N GLY A 334 -24.06 -14.70 10.30
CA GLY A 334 -25.10 -15.46 9.61
C GLY A 334 -24.64 -15.93 8.22
N LYS A 335 -25.36 -16.87 7.62
CA LYS A 335 -24.92 -17.61 6.42
C LYS A 335 -24.85 -16.78 5.13
N LYS A 336 -25.14 -15.48 5.16
CA LYS A 336 -25.18 -14.67 3.93
C LYS A 336 -23.77 -14.33 3.50
N LYS A 337 -23.37 -14.90 2.37
CA LYS A 337 -22.14 -14.54 1.69
C LYS A 337 -22.41 -13.33 0.81
N TYR A 338 -21.65 -12.27 1.07
CA TYR A 338 -21.68 -11.06 0.28
C TYR A 338 -20.33 -10.87 -0.40
N MET A 339 -20.37 -10.18 -1.52
CA MET A 339 -19.19 -9.85 -2.32
C MET A 339 -19.15 -8.35 -2.49
N PHE A 340 -17.98 -7.74 -2.39
CA PHE A 340 -17.91 -6.30 -2.34
C PHE A 340 -17.79 -5.68 -3.72
N CYS A 341 -18.33 -4.47 -3.83
CA CYS A 341 -18.16 -3.63 -5.00
C CYS A 341 -17.54 -2.31 -4.57
N CYS A 342 -16.68 -1.77 -5.43
CA CYS A 342 -16.09 -0.46 -5.25
C CYS A 342 -17.19 0.61 -5.21
N PRO A 343 -17.27 1.41 -4.13
CA PRO A 343 -18.22 2.52 -4.05
C PRO A 343 -18.01 3.59 -5.13
N GLY A 344 -16.77 3.77 -5.59
CA GLY A 344 -16.39 4.76 -6.59
C GLY A 344 -16.84 4.38 -8.00
N CYS A 345 -16.35 3.24 -8.51
CA CYS A 345 -16.57 2.82 -9.90
C CYS A 345 -17.56 1.66 -10.06
N GLY A 346 -18.03 1.04 -8.98
CA GLY A 346 -18.97 -0.09 -9.02
C GLY A 346 -18.35 -1.44 -9.38
N SER A 347 -17.05 -1.51 -9.65
CA SER A 347 -16.36 -2.77 -9.99
C SER A 347 -16.38 -3.76 -8.82
N ALA A 348 -16.25 -5.05 -9.11
CA ALA A 348 -16.04 -6.05 -8.06
C ALA A 348 -14.67 -5.87 -7.38
N ILE A 349 -14.61 -6.02 -6.06
CA ILE A 349 -13.38 -5.92 -5.24
C ILE A 349 -13.31 -6.99 -4.16
#